data_AF-A0A2V5WD89-F1
#
_entry.id   AF-A0A2V5WD89-F1
#
_cell.length_a   1.000
_cell.length_b   1.000
_cell.length_c   1.000
_cell.angle_alpha   90.00
_cell.angle_beta   90.00
_cell.angle_gamma   90.00
#
_symmetry.space_group_name_H-M   'P 1'
#
loop_
_entity.id
_entity.type
_entity.pdbx_description
1 polymer ?
#
loop_
_entity_poly.entity_id
_entity_poly.type
_entity_poly.pdbx_seq_one_letter_code
_entity_poly.pdbx_strand_id
1 'polypeptide(L)'
;MIKSAGAVYLALLFLTAGVPAQETYRGGIVYGPKAAFNIAAPKGWVLDNESGVSQGQPCVLYPKGSSWRDAKTVMYAKIASTEFEDVNAFVAWAIKGMEKVHGKPKEKIASGKTKD
;
A
#
# COMPACT_ATOMS: atom_id res chain seq x y z
N MET A 1 38.11 34.23 -18.91
CA MET A 1 38.49 33.26 -17.85
C MET A 1 37.34 33.17 -16.85
N ILE A 2 36.44 32.21 -17.04
CA ILE A 2 35.13 32.17 -16.38
C ILE A 2 35.17 31.18 -15.20
N LYS A 3 35.16 31.77 -14.00
CA LYS A 3 34.45 31.37 -12.77
C LYS A 3 34.35 29.87 -12.43
N SER A 4 35.36 29.36 -11.73
CA SER A 4 35.36 28.06 -11.03
C SER A 4 34.59 28.09 -9.69
N ALA A 5 33.41 28.71 -9.64
CA ALA A 5 32.58 28.79 -8.43
C ALA A 5 31.24 28.04 -8.56
N GLY A 6 30.84 27.64 -9.78
CA GLY A 6 29.55 26.99 -10.02
C GLY A 6 29.51 25.48 -9.77
N ALA A 7 30.66 24.81 -9.73
CA ALA A 7 30.72 23.34 -9.67
C ALA A 7 30.51 22.77 -8.25
N VAL A 8 30.77 23.55 -7.20
CA VAL A 8 30.64 23.08 -5.80
C VAL A 8 29.19 23.10 -5.32
N TYR A 9 28.37 24.05 -5.81
CA TYR A 9 26.97 24.16 -5.42
C TYR A 9 26.06 23.09 -6.02
N LEU A 10 26.43 22.53 -7.19
CA LEU A 10 25.61 21.51 -7.86
C LEU A 10 25.71 20.13 -7.18
N ALA A 11 26.76 19.87 -6.39
CA ALA A 11 26.95 18.62 -5.67
C ALA A 11 26.11 18.54 -4.37
N LEU A 12 25.74 19.68 -3.75
CA LEU A 12 24.91 19.68 -2.54
C LEU A 12 23.41 19.52 -2.80
N LEU A 13 22.95 19.77 -4.04
CA LEU A 13 21.51 19.69 -4.40
C LEU A 13 21.00 18.25 -4.58
N PHE A 14 21.86 17.25 -4.60
CA PHE A 14 21.46 15.83 -4.71
C PHE A 14 21.36 15.10 -3.37
N LEU A 15 21.62 15.76 -2.24
CA LEU A 15 21.57 15.15 -0.90
C LEU A 15 20.19 15.23 -0.21
N THR A 16 19.19 15.86 -0.83
CA THR A 16 17.79 15.77 -0.36
C THR A 16 17.05 14.63 -1.06
N ALA A 17 17.69 13.47 -1.23
CA ALA A 17 16.92 12.23 -1.31
C ALA A 17 16.36 12.04 0.10
N GLY A 18 15.11 12.48 0.30
CA GLY A 18 14.42 12.40 1.58
C GLY A 18 14.67 11.03 2.18
N VAL A 19 15.26 11.00 3.37
CA VAL A 19 15.24 9.80 4.19
C VAL A 19 13.76 9.46 4.30
N PRO A 20 13.28 8.34 3.73
CA PRO A 20 11.89 7.98 3.95
C PRO A 20 11.75 7.90 5.45
N ALA A 21 10.83 8.67 6.01
CA ALA A 21 10.51 8.62 7.43
C ALA A 21 10.30 7.14 7.74
N GLN A 22 11.30 6.50 8.34
CA GLN A 22 11.20 5.10 8.69
C GLN A 22 10.35 5.09 9.95
N GLU A 23 9.05 5.26 9.74
CA GLU A 23 7.98 5.22 10.73
C GLU A 23 8.30 4.07 11.69
N THR A 24 8.46 4.44 12.95
CA THR A 24 8.91 3.60 14.06
C THR A 24 7.84 2.60 14.49
N TYR A 25 6.65 2.67 13.89
CA TYR A 25 5.51 1.85 14.28
C TYR A 25 5.42 0.60 13.39
N ARG A 26 5.63 -0.55 14.03
CA ARG A 26 5.42 -1.87 13.41
C ARG A 26 3.94 -2.20 13.21
N GLY A 27 3.00 -1.31 13.51
CA GLY A 27 1.57 -1.59 13.47
C GLY A 27 0.72 -0.37 13.79
N GLY A 28 -0.59 -0.52 13.62
CA GLY A 28 -1.57 0.53 13.85
C GLY A 28 -3.00 -0.02 13.77
N ILE A 29 -3.96 0.89 13.86
CA ILE A 29 -5.39 0.57 13.74
C ILE A 29 -5.89 1.14 12.42
N VAL A 30 -6.49 0.30 11.58
CA VAL A 30 -7.18 0.74 10.36
C VAL A 30 -8.64 0.99 10.73
N TYR A 31 -9.09 2.22 10.50
CA TYR A 31 -10.46 2.65 10.77
C TYR A 31 -11.30 2.66 9.49
N GLY A 32 -12.58 2.33 9.63
CA GLY A 32 -13.60 2.46 8.62
C GLY A 32 -14.92 2.92 9.25
N PRO A 33 -15.96 3.21 8.45
CA PRO A 33 -17.18 3.83 8.98
C PRO A 33 -17.93 3.00 10.03
N LYS A 34 -17.86 1.67 9.94
CA LYS A 34 -18.59 0.74 10.83
C LYS A 34 -17.68 -0.28 11.54
N ALA A 35 -16.36 -0.24 11.32
CA ALA A 35 -15.43 -1.24 11.85
C ALA A 35 -14.01 -0.68 11.97
N ALA A 36 -13.19 -1.34 12.77
CA ALA A 36 -11.76 -1.11 12.83
C ALA A 36 -11.03 -2.43 13.11
N PHE A 37 -9.77 -2.53 12.71
CA PHE A 37 -8.92 -3.66 13.07
C PHE A 37 -7.47 -3.24 13.30
N ASN A 38 -6.78 -3.96 14.17
CA ASN A 38 -5.35 -3.81 14.38
C ASN A 38 -4.58 -4.56 13.29
N ILE A 39 -3.49 -3.96 12.81
CA ILE A 39 -2.58 -4.57 11.85
C ILE A 39 -1.13 -4.33 12.28
N ALA A 40 -0.26 -5.30 12.04
CA ALA A 40 1.17 -5.16 12.24
C ALA A 40 1.92 -5.56 10.98
N ALA A 41 2.93 -4.78 10.62
CA ALA A 41 3.84 -5.09 9.53
C ALA A 41 4.70 -6.33 9.87
N PRO A 42 4.90 -7.24 8.89
CA PRO A 42 5.89 -8.28 9.01
C PRO A 42 7.27 -7.73 9.35
N LYS A 43 8.13 -8.56 9.94
CA LYS A 43 9.52 -8.16 10.20
C LYS A 43 10.19 -7.77 8.87
N GLY A 44 10.85 -6.61 8.86
CA GLY A 44 11.53 -6.11 7.66
C GLY A 44 10.62 -5.35 6.68
N TRP A 45 9.36 -5.09 7.04
CA TRP A 45 8.43 -4.29 6.25
C TRP A 45 8.15 -2.94 6.93
N VAL A 46 7.70 -1.99 6.13
CA VAL A 46 7.17 -0.68 6.53
C VAL A 46 5.65 -0.75 6.50
N LEU A 47 4.99 -0.12 7.48
CA LEU A 47 3.58 0.26 7.41
C LEU A 47 3.54 1.75 7.10
N ASP A 48 2.80 2.13 6.07
CA ASP A 48 2.73 3.49 5.52
C ASP A 48 1.26 3.87 5.35
N ASN A 49 0.86 4.97 5.97
CA ASN A 49 -0.52 5.49 5.97
C ASN A 49 -0.70 6.71 5.04
N GLU A 50 0.29 7.02 4.21
CA GLU A 50 0.29 8.20 3.33
C GLU A 50 0.35 7.81 1.84
N SER A 51 1.30 6.96 1.46
CA SER A 51 1.62 6.69 0.05
C SER A 51 0.45 6.11 -0.76
N GLY A 52 -0.47 5.40 -0.10
CA GLY A 52 -1.63 4.77 -0.72
C GLY A 52 -2.93 5.60 -0.72
N VAL A 53 -2.96 6.74 -0.01
CA VAL A 53 -4.21 7.48 0.26
C VAL A 53 -4.90 7.95 -1.01
N SER A 54 -4.14 8.44 -2.00
CA SER A 54 -4.68 8.90 -3.29
C SER A 54 -5.34 7.78 -4.11
N GLN A 55 -5.06 6.52 -3.79
CA GLN A 55 -5.64 5.33 -4.41
C GLN A 55 -6.72 4.69 -3.51
N GLY A 56 -7.14 5.38 -2.45
CA GLY A 56 -8.10 4.87 -1.47
C GLY A 56 -7.56 3.72 -0.61
N GLN A 57 -6.23 3.61 -0.47
CA GLN A 57 -5.59 2.63 0.40
C GLN A 57 -5.06 3.33 1.65
N PRO A 58 -5.81 3.31 2.77
CA PRO A 58 -5.46 4.06 3.98
C PRO A 58 -4.24 3.48 4.71
N CYS A 59 -3.85 2.26 4.37
CA CYS A 59 -2.67 1.58 4.92
C CYS A 59 -2.06 0.69 3.85
N VAL A 60 -0.81 0.95 3.49
CA VAL A 60 -0.02 0.12 2.59
C VAL A 60 1.22 -0.39 3.31
N LEU A 61 1.72 -1.55 2.88
CA LEU A 61 2.88 -2.18 3.46
C LEU A 61 3.81 -2.67 2.36
N TYR A 62 5.10 -2.45 2.53
CA TYR A 62 6.14 -2.85 1.59
C TYR A 62 7.46 -3.15 2.30
N PRO A 63 8.37 -3.93 1.68
CA PRO A 63 9.69 -4.21 2.26
C PRO A 63 10.49 -2.93 2.54
N LYS A 64 11.26 -2.92 3.64
CA LYS A 64 12.21 -1.84 3.94
C LYS A 64 13.22 -1.66 2.80
N GLY A 65 13.52 -0.41 2.47
CA GLY A 65 14.41 -0.08 1.34
C GLY A 65 13.71 -0.06 -0.02
N SER A 66 12.40 -0.29 -0.08
CA SER A 66 11.54 -0.09 -1.25
C SER A 66 10.51 1.01 -0.98
N SER A 67 9.59 1.25 -1.92
CA SER A 67 8.44 2.14 -1.77
C SER A 67 7.15 1.46 -2.24
N TRP A 68 6.00 2.07 -1.90
CA TRP A 68 4.70 1.66 -2.44
C TRP A 68 4.67 1.59 -3.98
N ARG A 69 5.44 2.44 -4.66
CA ARG A 69 5.43 2.56 -6.13
C ARG A 69 6.27 1.50 -6.84
N ASP A 70 7.38 1.06 -6.24
CA ASP A 70 8.41 0.25 -6.91
C ASP A 70 8.69 -1.11 -6.26
N ALA A 71 8.08 -1.39 -5.11
CA ALA A 71 8.21 -2.69 -4.48
C ALA A 71 7.63 -3.80 -5.39
N LYS A 72 8.42 -4.87 -5.59
CA LYS A 72 7.98 -6.07 -6.32
C LYS A 72 6.74 -6.72 -5.70
N THR A 73 6.55 -6.58 -4.39
CA THR A 73 5.43 -7.14 -3.66
C THR A 73 5.01 -6.15 -2.58
N VAL A 74 3.71 -5.95 -2.47
CA VAL A 74 3.08 -5.02 -1.54
C VAL A 74 1.89 -5.70 -0.87
N MET A 75 1.51 -5.20 0.29
CA MET A 75 0.21 -5.47 0.90
C MET A 75 -0.50 -4.14 1.09
N TYR A 76 -1.83 -4.18 1.12
CA TYR A 76 -2.62 -3.01 1.50
C TYR A 76 -3.80 -3.49 2.33
N ALA A 77 -4.25 -2.61 3.20
CA ALA A 77 -5.36 -2.84 4.10
C ALA A 77 -6.42 -1.77 3.85
N LYS A 78 -7.65 -2.23 3.58
CA LYS A 78 -8.83 -1.37 3.48
C LYS A 78 -10.04 -2.10 4.06
N ILE A 79 -10.95 -1.34 4.65
CA ILE A 79 -12.26 -1.85 5.03
C ILE A 79 -13.20 -1.66 3.83
N ALA A 80 -13.99 -2.68 3.51
CA ALA A 80 -14.95 -2.62 2.41
C ALA A 80 -15.98 -1.49 2.62
N SER A 81 -16.57 -1.00 1.53
CA SER A 81 -17.61 0.02 1.61
C SER A 81 -18.82 -0.49 2.39
N THR A 82 -19.59 0.43 2.99
CA THR A 82 -20.85 0.12 3.65
C THR A 82 -22.01 -0.07 2.67
N GLU A 83 -21.74 -0.10 1.36
CA GLU A 83 -22.74 -0.26 0.30
C GLU A 83 -23.32 -1.68 0.29
N PHE A 84 -22.52 -2.67 0.73
CA PHE A 84 -22.93 -4.07 0.78
C PHE A 84 -22.83 -4.56 2.23
N GLU A 85 -23.97 -4.94 2.81
CA GLU A 85 -23.99 -5.62 4.12
C GLU A 85 -23.87 -7.15 3.98
N ASP A 86 -24.22 -7.70 2.82
CA ASP A 86 -24.05 -9.13 2.49
C ASP A 86 -22.73 -9.38 1.74
N VAL A 87 -21.91 -10.28 2.28
CA VAL A 87 -20.59 -10.61 1.71
C VAL A 87 -20.68 -11.25 0.32
N ASN A 88 -21.70 -12.06 0.06
CA ASN A 88 -21.86 -12.73 -1.23
C ASN A 88 -22.29 -11.75 -2.31
N ALA A 89 -23.12 -10.77 -1.97
CA ALA A 89 -23.49 -9.67 -2.85
C ALA A 89 -22.25 -8.84 -3.24
N PHE A 90 -21.40 -8.49 -2.27
CA PHE A 90 -20.13 -7.81 -2.54
C PHE A 90 -19.22 -8.62 -3.46
N VAL A 91 -19.03 -9.92 -3.18
CA VAL A 91 -18.18 -10.81 -3.97
C VAL A 91 -18.69 -10.93 -5.41
N ALA A 92 -20.00 -11.09 -5.61
CA ALA A 92 -20.59 -11.18 -6.94
C ALA A 92 -20.39 -9.89 -7.75
N TRP A 93 -20.59 -8.72 -7.11
CA TRP A 93 -20.33 -7.42 -7.72
C TRP A 93 -18.86 -7.25 -8.10
N ALA A 94 -17.94 -7.60 -7.19
CA ALA A 94 -16.50 -7.46 -7.41
C ALA A 94 -16.01 -8.36 -8.57
N ILE A 95 -16.48 -9.61 -8.65
CA ILE A 95 -16.16 -10.52 -9.76
C ILE A 95 -16.63 -9.92 -11.09
N LYS A 96 -17.87 -9.44 -11.16
CA LYS A 96 -18.41 -8.83 -12.39
C LYS A 96 -17.60 -7.59 -12.83
N GLY A 97 -17.15 -6.78 -11.87
CA GLY A 97 -16.29 -5.63 -12.13
C GLY A 97 -14.93 -6.05 -12.71
N MET A 98 -14.28 -7.04 -12.09
CA MET A 98 -13.01 -7.58 -12.56
C MET A 98 -13.13 -8.25 -13.93
N GLU A 99 -14.22 -8.98 -14.19
CA GLU A 99 -14.49 -9.60 -15.49
C GLU A 99 -14.57 -8.59 -16.63
N LYS A 100 -15.19 -7.44 -16.37
CA LYS A 100 -15.32 -6.38 -17.38
C LYS A 100 -13.96 -5.76 -17.75
N VAL A 101 -13.03 -5.66 -16.79
CA VAL A 101 -11.75 -4.96 -16.99
C VAL A 101 -10.63 -5.91 -17.40
N HIS A 102 -10.60 -7.12 -16.84
CA HIS A 102 -9.49 -8.06 -16.96
C HIS A 102 -9.90 -9.40 -17.59
N GLY A 103 -11.18 -9.59 -17.92
CA GLY A 103 -11.71 -10.88 -18.37
C GLY A 103 -11.95 -11.85 -17.21
N LYS A 104 -12.36 -13.08 -17.55
CA LYS A 104 -12.70 -14.10 -16.54
C LYS A 104 -11.48 -14.42 -15.64
N PRO A 105 -11.65 -14.43 -14.31
CA PRO A 105 -10.62 -14.94 -13.41
C PRO A 105 -10.18 -16.34 -13.83
N LYS A 106 -8.87 -16.60 -13.83
CA LYS A 106 -8.32 -17.90 -14.25
C LYS A 106 -8.72 -19.03 -13.29
N GLU A 107 -8.81 -18.72 -12.00
CA GLU A 107 -9.08 -19.70 -10.95
C GLU A 107 -9.77 -19.03 -9.75
N LYS A 108 -10.71 -19.74 -9.12
CA LYS A 108 -11.25 -19.40 -7.80
C LYS A 108 -10.58 -20.28 -6.75
N ILE A 109 -9.87 -19.68 -5.81
CA ILE A 109 -9.29 -20.40 -4.67
C ILE A 109 -10.35 -20.51 -3.58
N ALA A 110 -10.89 -21.71 -3.34
CA ALA A 110 -11.98 -21.94 -2.39
C ALA A 110 -11.56 -21.76 -0.92
N SER A 111 -10.29 -22.03 -0.61
CA SER A 111 -9.70 -21.86 0.73
C SER A 111 -8.22 -21.54 0.60
N GLY A 112 -7.74 -20.55 1.35
CA GLY A 112 -6.31 -20.25 1.45
C GLY A 112 -5.54 -21.35 2.21
N LYS A 113 -4.21 -21.39 2.03
CA LYS A 113 -3.31 -22.23 2.85
C LYS A 113 -2.94 -21.58 4.19
N THR A 114 -3.42 -20.37 4.45
CA THR A 114 -3.19 -19.66 5.69
C THR A 114 -4.14 -20.22 6.75
N LYS A 115 -3.59 -20.78 7.82
CA LYS A 115 -4.36 -21.13 9.02
C LYS A 115 -4.78 -19.82 9.70
N ASP A 116 -6.05 -19.75 10.08
CA ASP A 116 -6.58 -18.71 10.98
C ASP A 116 -5.86 -18.76 12.34
#